data_AF-A0A0L0FMM6-F1
#
_entry.id   AF-A0A0L0FMM6-F1
#
_cell.length_a   1.000
_cell.length_b   1.000
_cell.length_c   1.000
_cell.angle_alpha   90.00
_cell.angle_beta   90.00
_cell.angle_gamma   90.00
#
_symmetry.space_group_name_H-M   'P 1'
#
loop_
_entity.id
_entity.type
_entity.pdbx_description
1 polymer ?
#
loop_
_entity_poly.entity_id
_entity_poly.type
_entity_poly.pdbx_seq_one_letter_code
_entity_poly.pdbx_strand_id
1 'polypeptide(L)'
;MRSPDAVDYSIPVLQWLKETTTDRANSGNHQGEALGSFKMEDHTFADLSVRLGVQYRFVHQGQCEHVLKFERVRVAGSLWKQPTDGDGNMFRYEMNYPVTTYTLKPRAQKCGVCTLYAAKYAVHDSAILIETPAFLCEICFDSLHRDASGNIILEVGPKFQVESFP
;
A
#
# COMPACT_ATOMS: atom_id res chain seq x y z
N MET A 1 -5.26 -11.04 -10.60
CA MET A 1 -4.83 -11.01 -12.02
C MET A 1 -5.07 -9.60 -12.55
N ARG A 2 -4.12 -9.03 -13.32
CA ARG A 2 -4.29 -7.72 -13.95
C ARG A 2 -5.40 -7.79 -14.99
N SER A 3 -6.19 -6.73 -15.17
CA SER A 3 -7.15 -6.67 -16.29
C SER A 3 -6.39 -6.84 -17.61
N PRO A 4 -6.92 -7.61 -18.59
CA PRO A 4 -6.31 -7.73 -19.92
C PRO A 4 -6.12 -6.38 -20.62
N ASP A 5 -6.97 -5.40 -20.33
CA ASP A 5 -6.93 -4.06 -20.92
C ASP A 5 -5.96 -3.10 -20.21
N ALA A 6 -5.33 -3.54 -19.11
CA ALA A 6 -4.42 -2.70 -18.35
C ALA A 6 -3.08 -2.55 -19.06
N VAL A 7 -2.73 -1.31 -19.41
CA VAL A 7 -1.44 -0.97 -20.03
C VAL A 7 -0.29 -1.22 -19.05
N ASP A 8 0.73 -1.95 -19.50
CA ASP A 8 1.96 -2.14 -18.73
C ASP A 8 2.95 -0.99 -18.98
N TYR A 9 2.90 0.02 -18.12
CA TYR A 9 3.81 1.18 -18.16
C TYR A 9 5.28 0.85 -17.92
N SER A 10 5.62 -0.39 -17.51
CA SER A 10 7.03 -0.77 -17.37
C SER A 10 7.70 -1.04 -18.73
N ILE A 11 6.93 -1.35 -19.78
CA ILE A 11 7.47 -1.73 -21.10
C ILE A 11 8.39 -0.65 -21.69
N PRO A 12 8.00 0.65 -21.76
CA PRO A 12 8.89 1.68 -22.33
C PRO A 12 10.18 1.86 -21.53
N VAL A 13 10.12 1.72 -20.21
CA VAL A 13 11.30 1.84 -19.32
C VAL A 13 12.25 0.66 -19.52
N LEU A 14 11.71 -0.56 -19.60
CA LEU A 14 12.50 -1.76 -19.86
C LEU A 14 13.14 -1.73 -21.25
N GLN A 15 12.40 -1.24 -22.25
CA GLN A 15 12.93 -1.06 -23.61
C GLN A 15 14.06 -0.02 -23.63
N TRP A 16 13.83 1.16 -23.05
CA TRP A 16 14.85 2.20 -22.93
C TRP A 16 16.11 1.70 -22.22
N LEU A 17 15.96 0.93 -21.14
CA LEU A 17 17.10 0.33 -20.44
C LEU A 17 17.88 -0.64 -21.31
N LYS A 18 17.21 -1.52 -22.06
CA LYS A 18 17.87 -2.44 -23.02
C LYS A 18 18.65 -1.68 -24.10
N GLU A 19 18.07 -0.61 -24.63
CA GLU A 19 18.70 0.22 -25.67
C GLU A 19 19.88 1.05 -25.13
N THR A 20 19.85 1.45 -23.86
CA THR A 20 20.87 2.34 -23.26
C THR A 20 22.01 1.58 -22.58
N THR A 21 21.79 0.32 -22.20
CA THR A 21 22.80 -0.51 -21.49
C THR A 21 23.86 -1.09 -22.41
N THR A 22 23.66 -1.10 -23.73
CA THR A 22 24.68 -1.50 -24.70
C THR A 22 25.81 -0.47 -24.84
N ASP A 23 25.55 0.82 -24.55
CA ASP A 23 26.51 1.91 -24.82
C ASP A 23 27.23 2.47 -23.57
N ARG A 24 26.82 2.09 -22.35
CA ARG A 24 27.38 2.67 -21.11
C ARG A 24 28.06 1.62 -20.25
N ALA A 25 29.36 1.44 -20.51
CA ALA A 25 30.29 0.65 -19.69
C ALA A 25 30.47 1.15 -18.23
N ASN A 26 29.74 2.17 -17.77
CA ASN A 26 29.98 2.85 -16.48
C ASN A 26 28.74 3.26 -15.67
N SER A 27 27.56 2.70 -15.94
CA SER A 27 26.44 2.79 -14.99
C SER A 27 26.54 1.59 -14.03
N GLY A 28 27.01 1.85 -12.81
CA GLY A 28 27.45 0.84 -11.83
C GLY A 28 26.67 -0.48 -11.82
N ASN A 29 27.40 -1.59 -11.90
CA ASN A 29 26.97 -2.96 -11.62
C ASN A 29 25.65 -3.49 -12.24
N HIS A 30 25.03 -2.81 -13.21
CA HIS A 30 23.84 -3.32 -13.89
C HIS A 30 24.13 -4.04 -15.21
N GLN A 31 25.39 -4.44 -15.44
CA GLN A 31 25.79 -5.19 -16.62
C GLN A 31 25.20 -6.61 -16.55
N GLY A 32 24.15 -6.87 -17.36
CA GLY A 32 23.68 -8.22 -17.67
C GLY A 32 22.51 -8.76 -16.83
N GLU A 33 21.94 -7.98 -15.91
CA GLU A 33 20.82 -8.46 -15.09
C GLU A 33 19.47 -8.24 -15.81
N ALA A 34 18.74 -9.33 -16.07
CA ALA A 34 17.44 -9.29 -16.71
C ALA A 34 16.41 -8.56 -15.82
N LEU A 35 16.21 -7.26 -16.07
CA LEU A 35 15.07 -6.54 -15.54
C LEU A 35 13.80 -7.04 -16.22
N GLY A 36 12.84 -7.50 -15.43
CA GLY A 36 11.60 -8.09 -15.91
C GLY A 36 10.49 -8.04 -14.87
N SER A 37 9.30 -8.41 -15.31
CA SER A 37 8.13 -8.60 -14.46
C SER A 37 7.79 -10.08 -14.38
N PHE A 38 7.33 -10.50 -13.22
CA PHE A 38 6.90 -11.88 -12.93
C PHE A 38 5.42 -11.85 -12.56
N LYS A 39 4.65 -12.84 -13.02
CA LYS A 39 3.28 -13.04 -12.57
C LYS A 39 3.29 -13.59 -11.16
N MET A 40 2.57 -12.94 -10.24
CA MET A 40 2.60 -13.35 -8.83
C MET A 40 1.84 -14.66 -8.60
N GLU A 41 0.89 -15.00 -9.47
CA GLU A 41 0.18 -16.27 -9.46
C GLU A 41 1.06 -17.48 -9.83
N ASP A 42 2.15 -17.25 -10.57
CA ASP A 42 3.02 -18.31 -11.09
C ASP A 42 4.36 -18.41 -10.34
N HIS A 43 4.64 -17.49 -9.40
CA HIS A 43 5.93 -17.37 -8.72
C HIS A 43 5.80 -17.11 -7.22
N THR A 44 6.69 -17.72 -6.46
CA THR A 44 6.90 -17.47 -5.02
C THR A 44 8.10 -16.56 -4.81
N PHE A 45 8.30 -16.06 -3.58
CA PHE A 45 9.50 -15.29 -3.24
C PHE A 45 10.81 -16.09 -3.43
N ALA A 46 10.75 -17.42 -3.36
CA ALA A 46 11.92 -18.28 -3.55
C ALA A 46 12.38 -18.32 -5.03
N ASP A 47 11.48 -18.04 -5.96
CA ASP A 47 11.77 -18.03 -7.40
C ASP A 47 12.40 -16.71 -7.86
N LEU A 48 12.40 -15.68 -7.00
CA LEU A 48 12.88 -14.34 -7.33
C LEU A 48 14.38 -14.20 -7.09
N SER A 49 15.09 -13.70 -8.11
CA SER A 49 16.44 -13.15 -7.93
C SER A 49 16.34 -11.72 -7.39
N VAL A 50 16.60 -11.53 -6.09
CA VAL A 50 16.42 -10.25 -5.41
C VAL A 50 17.74 -9.53 -5.14
N ARG A 51 17.74 -8.22 -5.36
CA ARG A 51 18.81 -7.29 -4.99
C ARG A 51 18.40 -6.50 -3.75
N LEU A 52 19.30 -6.44 -2.78
CA LEU A 52 19.08 -5.72 -1.54
C LEU A 52 19.12 -4.21 -1.76
N GLY A 53 18.29 -3.48 -1.02
CA GLY A 53 18.26 -2.01 -1.04
C GLY A 53 17.54 -1.39 -2.24
N VAL A 54 17.16 -2.19 -3.24
CA VAL A 54 16.48 -1.73 -4.45
C VAL A 54 14.96 -1.77 -4.27
N GLN A 55 14.26 -0.82 -4.89
CA GLN A 55 12.81 -0.76 -4.92
C GLN A 55 12.24 -1.61 -6.06
N TYR A 56 11.22 -2.39 -5.75
CA TYR A 56 10.45 -3.23 -6.66
C TYR A 56 8.99 -2.77 -6.68
N ARG A 57 8.31 -2.98 -7.80
CA ARG A 57 6.87 -2.73 -7.93
C ARG A 57 6.12 -4.04 -7.70
N PHE A 58 5.25 -4.06 -6.70
CA PHE A 58 4.34 -5.16 -6.39
C PHE A 58 2.92 -4.73 -6.74
N VAL A 59 2.22 -5.46 -7.61
CA VAL A 59 0.87 -5.11 -8.07
C VAL A 59 -0.14 -6.13 -7.55
N HIS A 60 -0.89 -5.77 -6.51
CA HIS A 60 -1.93 -6.60 -5.92
C HIS A 60 -3.27 -6.36 -6.62
N GLN A 61 -3.98 -7.45 -6.94
CA GLN A 61 -5.32 -7.42 -7.56
C GLN A 61 -5.44 -6.52 -8.81
N GLY A 62 -4.35 -6.35 -9.57
CA GLY A 62 -4.35 -5.68 -10.86
C GLY A 62 -4.33 -4.15 -10.86
N GLN A 63 -4.58 -3.51 -9.71
CA GLN A 63 -4.66 -2.04 -9.59
C GLN A 63 -3.98 -1.47 -8.35
N CYS A 64 -3.73 -2.27 -7.32
CA CYS A 64 -3.13 -1.79 -6.08
C CYS A 64 -1.60 -1.90 -6.17
N GLU A 65 -0.93 -0.78 -6.41
CA GLU A 65 0.51 -0.74 -6.60
C GLU A 65 1.23 -0.41 -5.30
N HIS A 66 2.22 -1.23 -4.95
CA HIS A 66 3.03 -1.07 -3.75
C HIS A 66 4.51 -1.10 -4.10
N VAL A 67 5.29 -0.28 -3.38
CA VAL A 67 6.75 -0.36 -3.43
C VAL A 67 7.21 -1.39 -2.41
N LEU A 68 7.85 -2.45 -2.89
CA LEU A 68 8.49 -3.49 -2.07
C LEU A 68 10.00 -3.26 -2.07
N LYS A 69 10.66 -3.42 -0.93
CA LYS A 69 12.12 -3.33 -0.82
C LYS A 69 12.64 -4.47 0.04
N PHE A 70 13.56 -5.25 -0.50
CA PHE A 70 14.29 -6.25 0.27
C PHE A 70 15.46 -5.56 0.97
N GLU A 71 15.36 -5.37 2.28
CA GLU A 71 16.44 -4.70 3.04
C GLU A 71 17.46 -5.67 3.60
N ARG A 72 17.02 -6.86 4.03
CA ARG A 72 17.85 -7.87 4.68
C ARG A 72 17.37 -9.26 4.29
N VAL A 73 18.30 -10.15 3.99
CA VAL A 73 18.06 -11.58 3.79
C VAL A 73 18.84 -12.32 4.86
N ARG A 74 18.20 -13.29 5.51
CA ARG A 74 18.81 -14.12 6.56
C ARG A 74 18.82 -15.56 6.06
N VAL A 75 19.99 -16.19 6.10
CA VAL A 75 20.11 -17.61 5.78
C VAL A 75 19.63 -18.42 6.97
N ALA A 76 18.61 -19.23 6.69
CA ALA A 76 18.14 -20.30 7.52
C ALA A 76 19.21 -21.39 7.66
N GLY A 77 19.93 -21.45 8.79
CA GLY A 77 20.96 -22.47 8.97
C GLY A 77 21.33 -22.69 10.44
N SER A 78 21.90 -23.86 10.72
CA SER A 78 22.36 -24.30 12.05
C SER A 78 23.48 -23.44 12.65
N LEU A 79 24.12 -22.58 11.85
CA LEU A 79 25.21 -21.69 12.27
C LEU A 79 24.75 -20.36 12.86
N TRP A 80 23.49 -19.97 12.67
CA TRP A 80 22.90 -18.90 13.47
C TRP A 80 22.54 -19.52 14.82
N LYS A 81 23.20 -19.09 15.90
CA LYS A 81 22.77 -19.44 17.27
C LYS A 81 21.29 -19.13 17.35
N GLN A 82 20.45 -20.18 17.38
CA GLN A 82 19.03 -20.00 17.54
C GLN A 82 18.86 -19.29 18.88
N PRO A 83 18.23 -18.10 18.92
CA PRO A 83 17.90 -17.48 20.18
C PRO A 83 17.10 -18.51 20.97
N THR A 84 17.60 -18.95 22.11
CA THR A 84 16.73 -19.71 23.01
C THR A 84 15.74 -18.71 23.60
N ASP A 85 14.51 -19.13 23.88
CA ASP A 85 13.74 -18.37 24.86
C ASP A 85 14.48 -18.38 26.21
N GLY A 86 14.01 -17.60 27.19
CA GLY A 86 14.57 -17.59 28.55
C GLY A 86 14.53 -18.95 29.24
N ASP A 87 13.83 -19.93 28.67
CA ASP A 87 13.61 -21.28 29.18
C ASP A 87 14.43 -22.36 28.44
N GLY A 88 15.30 -21.97 27.50
CA GLY A 88 16.21 -22.88 26.81
C GLY A 88 15.59 -23.64 25.62
N ASN A 89 14.36 -23.32 25.21
CA ASN A 89 13.75 -23.92 24.03
C ASN A 89 14.36 -23.33 22.75
N MET A 90 14.64 -24.22 21.82
CA MET A 90 15.27 -23.93 20.54
C MET A 90 14.26 -23.24 19.60
N PHE A 91 14.46 -21.94 19.29
CA PHE A 91 13.59 -21.20 18.35
C PHE A 91 13.65 -21.81 16.94
N ARG A 92 12.60 -22.57 16.57
CA ARG A 92 12.40 -23.03 15.19
C ARG A 92 12.05 -21.82 14.32
N TYR A 93 13.02 -21.29 13.59
CA TYR A 93 12.85 -20.06 12.83
C TYR A 93 11.73 -20.19 11.78
N GLU A 94 11.55 -21.37 11.18
CA GLU A 94 10.55 -21.64 10.14
C GLU A 94 9.11 -21.42 10.65
N MET A 95 8.83 -21.72 11.92
CA MET A 95 7.49 -21.62 12.49
C MET A 95 7.12 -20.22 12.95
N ASN A 96 8.08 -19.30 13.01
CA ASN A 96 7.87 -17.95 13.52
C ASN A 96 7.70 -16.89 12.43
N TYR A 97 7.87 -17.24 11.15
CA TYR A 97 7.57 -16.34 10.04
C TYR A 97 6.17 -16.62 9.46
N PRO A 98 5.42 -15.57 9.08
CA PRO A 98 5.81 -14.16 9.06
C PRO A 98 5.82 -13.51 10.46
N VAL A 99 6.90 -12.75 10.77
CA VAL A 99 7.00 -11.93 11.99
C VAL A 99 6.52 -10.51 11.69
N THR A 100 5.45 -10.07 12.35
CA THR A 100 5.02 -8.67 12.30
C THR A 100 5.98 -7.80 13.11
N THR A 101 6.90 -7.12 12.43
CA THR A 101 7.86 -6.19 13.07
C THR A 101 7.28 -4.80 13.30
N TYR A 102 6.25 -4.45 12.54
CA TYR A 102 5.57 -3.17 12.62
C TYR A 102 4.11 -3.34 12.20
N THR A 103 3.21 -2.79 13.00
CA THR A 103 1.82 -2.56 12.61
C THR A 103 1.58 -1.06 12.67
N LEU A 104 1.17 -0.47 11.54
CA LEU A 104 0.75 0.92 11.52
C LEU A 104 -0.43 1.06 12.48
N LYS A 105 -0.30 1.88 13.51
CA LYS A 105 -1.44 2.22 14.38
C LYS A 105 -2.42 3.03 13.52
N PRO A 106 -3.67 2.57 13.32
CA PRO A 106 -4.67 3.36 12.63
C PRO A 106 -4.77 4.72 13.33
N ARG A 107 -4.53 5.80 12.58
CA ARG A 107 -4.82 7.14 13.08
C ARG A 107 -6.26 7.42 12.73
N ALA A 108 -7.04 7.86 13.72
CA ALA A 108 -8.39 8.32 13.46
C ALA A 108 -8.32 9.43 12.42
N GLN A 109 -9.10 9.27 11.34
CA GLN A 109 -9.21 10.30 10.32
C GLN A 109 -9.77 11.56 10.97
N LYS A 110 -9.11 12.71 10.77
CA LYS A 110 -9.59 13.97 11.34
C LYS A 110 -10.69 14.56 10.47
N CYS A 111 -11.59 15.31 11.08
CA CYS A 111 -12.57 16.12 10.35
C CYS A 111 -11.83 17.09 9.40
N GLY A 112 -12.19 17.08 8.12
CA GLY A 112 -11.63 17.97 7.09
C GLY A 112 -12.05 19.43 7.25
N VAL A 113 -13.10 19.71 8.02
CA VAL A 113 -13.58 21.08 8.28
C VAL A 113 -12.91 21.69 9.50
N CYS A 114 -13.06 21.07 10.68
CA CYS A 114 -12.53 21.65 11.92
C CYS A 114 -11.12 21.17 12.29
N THR A 115 -10.68 20.01 11.80
CA THR A 115 -9.40 19.36 12.12
C THR A 115 -9.16 19.00 13.60
N LEU A 116 -10.16 19.23 14.46
CA LEU A 116 -10.10 19.00 15.91
C LEU A 116 -10.52 17.59 16.30
N TYR A 117 -11.66 17.13 15.79
CA TYR A 117 -12.27 15.85 16.17
C TYR A 117 -12.06 14.77 15.12
N ALA A 118 -12.15 13.52 15.55
CA ALA A 118 -12.21 12.39 14.63
C ALA A 118 -13.48 12.48 13.75
N ALA A 119 -13.32 12.16 12.48
CA ALA A 119 -14.42 12.03 11.55
C ALA A 119 -15.27 10.81 11.92
N LYS A 120 -16.59 10.98 11.85
CA LYS A 120 -17.59 9.91 12.00
C LYS A 120 -18.33 9.64 10.70
N TYR A 121 -18.29 10.58 9.75
CA TYR A 121 -19.02 10.53 8.49
C TYR A 121 -18.06 10.71 7.32
N ALA A 122 -18.20 9.91 6.27
CA ALA A 122 -17.73 10.24 4.92
C ALA A 122 -18.92 10.70 4.09
N VAL A 123 -18.83 11.93 3.61
CA VAL A 123 -19.84 12.56 2.78
C VAL A 123 -19.33 12.59 1.34
N HIS A 124 -20.06 11.95 0.44
CA HIS A 124 -19.74 11.92 -0.97
C HIS A 124 -20.62 12.90 -1.73
N ASP A 125 -20.02 13.56 -2.72
CA ASP A 125 -20.70 14.41 -3.69
C ASP A 125 -21.55 15.53 -3.05
N SER A 126 -21.06 16.08 -1.94
CA SER A 126 -21.65 17.25 -1.29
C SER A 126 -21.47 18.50 -2.16
N ALA A 127 -22.54 19.31 -2.25
CA ALA A 127 -22.50 20.56 -3.02
C ALA A 127 -21.70 21.68 -2.34
N ILE A 128 -21.43 21.56 -1.04
CA ILE A 128 -20.78 22.60 -0.22
C ILE A 128 -19.36 22.23 0.20
N LEU A 129 -18.93 20.99 -0.02
CA LEU A 129 -17.58 20.51 0.30
C LEU A 129 -16.75 20.42 -0.99
N ILE A 130 -15.44 20.66 -0.84
CA ILE A 130 -14.50 20.73 -1.98
C ILE A 130 -14.02 19.33 -2.39
N GLU A 131 -14.03 18.36 -1.47
CA GLU A 131 -13.50 17.01 -1.66
C GLU A 131 -14.62 15.96 -1.60
N THR A 132 -14.42 14.84 -2.30
CA THR A 132 -15.30 13.66 -2.26
C THR A 132 -14.43 12.39 -2.20
N PRO A 133 -14.52 11.56 -1.13
CA PRO A 133 -15.27 11.78 0.11
C PRO A 133 -14.69 12.89 0.99
N ALA A 134 -15.56 13.69 1.59
CA ALA A 134 -15.21 14.60 2.66
C ALA A 134 -15.48 13.97 4.04
N PHE A 135 -14.49 13.99 4.92
CA PHE A 135 -14.58 13.38 6.25
C PHE A 135 -15.01 14.40 7.31
N LEU A 136 -16.13 14.18 7.98
CA LEU A 136 -16.70 15.12 8.96
C LEU A 136 -16.85 14.51 10.35
N CYS A 137 -16.55 15.28 11.39
CA CYS A 137 -17.01 14.94 12.74
C CYS A 137 -18.50 15.23 12.89
N GLU A 138 -19.11 14.70 13.95
CA GLU A 138 -20.54 14.85 14.23
C GLU A 138 -21.01 16.30 14.27
N ILE A 139 -20.28 17.16 14.99
CA ILE A 139 -20.64 18.58 15.12
C ILE A 139 -20.65 19.27 13.75
N CYS A 140 -19.64 19.03 12.92
CA CYS A 140 -19.55 19.64 11.59
C CYS A 140 -20.60 19.06 10.64
N PHE A 141 -20.86 17.75 10.71
CA PHE A 141 -21.90 17.12 9.91
C PHE A 141 -23.28 17.69 10.25
N ASP A 142 -23.60 17.79 11.53
CA ASP A 142 -24.89 18.33 11.98
C ASP A 142 -25.05 19.81 11.60
N SER A 143 -23.97 20.59 11.70
CA SER A 143 -23.99 22.02 11.36
C SER A 143 -24.16 22.28 9.86
N LEU A 144 -23.61 21.40 9.01
CA LEU A 144 -23.57 21.60 7.56
C LEU A 144 -24.70 20.88 6.83
N HIS A 145 -25.11 19.71 7.33
CA HIS A 145 -25.97 18.79 6.60
C HIS A 145 -27.27 18.45 7.32
N ARG A 146 -27.51 18.88 8.57
CA ARG A 146 -28.78 18.61 9.26
C ARG A 146 -29.58 19.88 9.54
N ASP A 147 -30.90 19.76 9.43
CA ASP A 147 -31.83 20.79 9.86
C ASP A 147 -31.99 20.78 11.40
N ALA A 148 -32.73 21.76 11.93
CA ALA A 148 -33.02 21.84 13.36
C ALA A 148 -33.82 20.64 13.92
N SER A 149 -34.44 19.84 13.05
CA SER A 149 -35.16 18.62 13.41
C SER A 149 -34.27 17.36 13.32
N GLY A 150 -33.01 17.51 12.90
CA GLY A 150 -32.04 16.42 12.74
C GLY A 150 -32.15 15.67 11.41
N ASN A 151 -32.97 16.15 10.46
CA ASN A 151 -33.08 15.55 9.13
C ASN A 151 -31.97 16.07 8.23
N ILE A 152 -31.49 15.23 7.31
CA ILE A 152 -30.49 15.66 6.33
C ILE A 152 -31.13 16.71 5.41
N ILE A 153 -30.53 17.90 5.36
CA ILE A 153 -30.89 18.94 4.41
C ILE A 153 -30.46 18.43 3.04
N LEU A 154 -31.42 18.25 2.13
CA LEU A 154 -31.19 17.73 0.78
C LEU A 154 -30.07 18.50 0.09
N GLU A 155 -28.90 17.89 -0.02
CA GLU A 155 -27.81 18.43 -0.83
C GLU A 155 -28.04 18.04 -2.28
N VAL A 156 -28.09 19.07 -3.12
CA VAL A 156 -28.58 18.99 -4.49
C VAL A 156 -27.55 18.26 -5.37
N GLY A 157 -27.67 16.94 -5.48
CA GLY A 157 -26.85 16.14 -6.38
C GLY A 157 -27.42 14.72 -6.53
N PRO A 158 -27.45 14.13 -7.73
CA PRO A 158 -28.06 12.81 -7.97
C PRO A 158 -27.34 11.64 -7.27
N LYS A 159 -26.27 11.89 -6.52
CA LYS A 159 -25.38 10.88 -5.91
C LYS A 159 -24.94 11.18 -4.48
N PHE A 160 -25.58 12.12 -3.78
CA PHE A 160 -25.24 12.41 -2.38
C PHE A 160 -25.37 11.14 -1.52
N GLN A 161 -24.28 10.77 -0.83
CA GLN A 161 -24.21 9.57 0.00
C GLN A 161 -23.43 9.86 1.28
N VAL A 162 -23.91 9.30 2.39
CA VAL A 162 -23.27 9.43 3.70
C VAL A 162 -23.00 8.05 4.25
N GLU A 163 -21.75 7.79 4.58
CA GLU A 163 -21.31 6.58 5.27
C GLU A 163 -20.86 6.94 6.68
N SER A 164 -21.39 6.26 7.69
CA SER A 164 -20.95 6.39 9.08
C SER A 164 -19.96 5.30 9.44
N PHE A 165 -18.89 5.66 10.14
CA PHE A 165 -17.90 4.70 10.66
C PHE A 165 -17.96 4.63 12.20
N PRO A 166 -17.64 3.46 12.78
CA PRO A 166 -17.63 3.26 14.24
C PRO A 166 -16.57 4.11 14.97
#